data_AF-A0A3B0U401-F1
#
_entry.id   AF-A0A3B0U401-F1
#
_cell.length_a   1.000
_cell.length_b   1.000
_cell.length_c   1.000
_cell.angle_alpha   90.00
_cell.angle_beta   90.00
_cell.angle_gamma   90.00
#
_symmetry.space_group_name_H-M   'P 1'
#
loop_
_entity.id
_entity.type
_entity.pdbx_description
1 polymer ?
#
loop_
_entity_poly.entity_id
_entity_poly.type
_entity_poly.pdbx_seq_one_letter_code
_entity_poly.pdbx_strand_id
1 'polypeptide(L)'
;MTKKVGIESKDTLKTEYKTYTAKLKVFTDKVSSRGLLDVKIIDFASNKLLADDKIPGEFAWVNDYAIFVGDKEALDKNQLALAKRKAMPLPSAQGLFIEFTKPMYSRLTAKLRRFFKRYG
;
A
#
# COMPACT_ATOMS: atom_id res chain seq x y z
N MET A 1 -9.18 25.33 5.51
CA MET A 1 -10.16 25.25 4.41
C MET A 1 -11.48 25.78 4.92
N THR A 2 -12.16 26.63 4.15
CA THR A 2 -13.40 27.29 4.57
C THR A 2 -14.43 27.10 3.47
N LYS A 3 -15.61 26.59 3.82
CA LYS A 3 -16.72 26.33 2.91
C LYS A 3 -17.97 27.02 3.44
N LYS A 4 -18.56 27.91 2.66
CA LYS A 4 -19.84 28.56 3.01
C LYS A 4 -20.97 27.77 2.38
N VAL A 5 -22.03 27.48 3.15
CA VAL A 5 -23.22 26.79 2.67
C VAL A 5 -24.44 27.60 3.13
N GLY A 6 -25.34 27.92 2.20
CA GLY A 6 -26.61 28.60 2.50
C GLY A 6 -27.62 27.62 3.10
N ILE A 7 -28.38 28.06 4.10
CA ILE A 7 -29.48 27.31 4.72
C ILE A 7 -30.76 28.13 4.50
N GLU A 8 -31.78 27.50 3.92
CA GLU A 8 -33.12 28.09 3.84
C GLU A 8 -33.90 27.73 5.11
N SER A 9 -34.34 28.76 5.84
CA SER A 9 -35.21 28.59 7.00
C SER A 9 -36.67 28.50 6.55
N LYS A 10 -37.41 27.52 7.09
CA LYS A 10 -38.74 27.08 6.64
C LYS A 10 -39.88 28.11 6.83
N ASP A 11 -39.60 29.33 7.29
CA ASP A 11 -40.63 30.29 7.72
C ASP A 11 -40.39 31.77 7.34
N THR A 12 -39.33 32.13 6.60
CA THR A 12 -39.18 33.50 6.07
C THR A 12 -38.33 33.51 4.81
N LEU A 13 -38.56 34.46 3.91
CA LEU A 13 -37.80 34.76 2.67
C LEU A 13 -36.32 35.19 2.93
N LYS A 14 -35.71 34.77 4.04
CA LYS A 14 -34.34 35.08 4.42
C LYS A 14 -33.47 33.84 4.29
N THR A 15 -32.52 33.88 3.36
CA THR A 15 -31.42 32.92 3.28
C THR A 15 -30.38 33.25 4.35
N GLU A 16 -30.16 32.35 5.29
CA GLU A 16 -29.08 32.46 6.27
C GLU A 16 -27.87 31.67 5.78
N TYR A 17 -26.69 32.30 5.79
CA TYR A 17 -25.46 31.65 5.35
C TYR A 17 -24.68 31.14 6.55
N LYS A 18 -24.42 29.83 6.60
CA LYS A 18 -23.52 29.24 7.61
C LYS A 18 -22.15 28.99 7.01
N THR A 19 -21.12 29.48 7.69
CA THR A 19 -19.73 29.25 7.30
C THR A 19 -19.18 28.06 8.06
N TYR A 20 -18.78 27.01 7.34
CA TYR A 20 -18.15 25.83 7.89
C TYR A 20 -16.64 25.93 7.67
N THR A 21 -15.84 25.66 8.70
CA THR A 21 -14.37 25.74 8.58
C THR A 21 -13.74 24.46 9.11
N ALA A 22 -12.78 23.92 8.36
CA ALA A 22 -11.99 22.77 8.77
C ALA A 22 -10.51 22.94 8.40
N LYS A 23 -9.64 22.42 9.27
CA LYS A 23 -8.21 22.21 8.98
C LYS A 23 -7.99 20.72 8.81
N LEU A 24 -7.47 20.32 7.65
CA LEU A 24 -7.15 18.93 7.31
C LEU A 24 -5.63 18.78 7.23
N LYS A 25 -5.10 17.72 7.81
CA LYS A 25 -3.70 17.31 7.67
C LYS A 25 -3.66 15.88 7.15
N VAL A 26 -3.00 15.67 6.02
CA VAL A 26 -2.87 14.37 5.35
C VAL A 26 -1.51 13.78 5.66
N PHE A 27 -1.47 12.47 5.86
CA PHE A 27 -0.28 11.70 6.16
C PHE A 27 -0.21 10.49 5.22
N THR A 28 1.01 10.15 4.82
CA THR A 28 1.32 8.97 4.01
C THR A 28 2.52 8.28 4.65
N ASP A 29 2.27 7.13 5.26
CA ASP A 29 3.33 6.26 5.75
C ASP A 29 3.68 5.25 4.67
N LYS A 30 4.97 5.08 4.38
CA LYS A 30 5.43 4.15 3.34
C LYS A 30 6.67 3.40 3.80
N VAL A 31 6.63 2.08 3.67
CA VAL A 31 7.80 1.22 3.86
C VAL A 31 7.92 0.23 2.72
N SER A 32 9.10 0.19 2.12
CA SER A 32 9.43 -0.73 1.04
C SER A 32 10.42 -1.78 1.51
N SER A 33 10.15 -3.03 1.21
CA SER A 33 11.07 -4.15 1.39
C SER A 33 11.40 -4.76 0.03
N ARG A 34 12.68 -5.09 -0.17
CA ARG A 34 13.21 -5.64 -1.42
C ARG A 34 14.19 -6.75 -1.09
N GLY A 35 14.23 -7.76 -1.95
CA GLY A 35 15.19 -8.86 -1.85
C GLY A 35 15.51 -9.44 -3.22
N LEU A 36 16.68 -10.07 -3.31
CA LEU A 36 17.13 -10.78 -4.49
C LEU A 36 17.53 -12.19 -4.10
N LEU A 37 16.90 -13.19 -4.72
CA LEU A 37 17.26 -14.59 -4.55
C LEU A 37 18.15 -15.01 -5.71
N ASP A 38 19.40 -15.33 -5.41
CA ASP A 38 20.35 -15.93 -6.36
C ASP A 38 20.16 -17.46 -6.37
N VAL A 39 19.92 -18.04 -7.54
CA VAL A 39 19.59 -19.46 -7.74
C VAL A 39 20.55 -20.07 -8.75
N LYS A 40 21.43 -20.95 -8.25
CA LYS A 40 22.37 -21.70 -9.07
C LYS A 40 22.09 -23.20 -8.97
N ILE A 41 22.00 -23.85 -10.12
CA ILE A 41 21.87 -25.31 -10.23
C ILE A 41 23.17 -25.83 -10.82
N ILE A 42 23.84 -26.71 -10.11
CA ILE A 42 25.16 -27.24 -10.47
C ILE A 42 25.05 -28.76 -10.55
N ASP A 43 25.60 -29.34 -11.60
CA ASP A 43 25.79 -30.78 -11.70
C ASP A 43 26.93 -31.21 -10.79
N PHE A 44 26.67 -32.16 -9.89
CA PHE A 44 27.66 -32.58 -8.90
C PHE A 44 28.83 -33.35 -9.53
N ALA A 45 28.56 -34.18 -10.55
CA ALA A 45 29.58 -35.04 -11.14
C ALA A 45 30.60 -34.26 -11.99
N SER A 46 30.12 -33.28 -12.78
CA SER A 46 30.96 -32.48 -13.67
C SER A 46 31.30 -31.08 -13.13
N ASN A 47 30.76 -30.71 -11.97
CA ASN A 47 30.81 -29.34 -11.42
C ASN A 47 30.30 -28.27 -12.40
N LYS A 48 29.46 -28.66 -13.36
CA LYS A 48 28.98 -27.80 -14.43
C LYS A 48 27.78 -26.99 -13.94
N LEU A 49 27.82 -25.68 -14.17
CA LEU A 49 26.67 -24.80 -13.96
C LEU A 49 25.58 -25.12 -14.98
N LEU A 50 24.44 -25.62 -14.49
CA LEU A 50 23.28 -26.00 -15.31
C LEU A 50 22.25 -24.87 -15.44
N ALA A 51 22.14 -24.03 -14.41
CA ALA A 51 21.30 -22.85 -14.42
C ALA A 51 21.83 -21.80 -13.44
N ASP A 52 21.69 -20.53 -13.79
CA ASP A 52 21.99 -19.37 -12.94
C ASP A 52 20.90 -18.33 -13.18
N ASP A 53 20.36 -17.74 -12.11
CA ASP A 53 19.28 -16.77 -12.19
C ASP A 53 19.09 -16.02 -10.89
N LYS A 54 18.50 -14.83 -11.02
CA LYS A 54 18.26 -13.93 -9.92
C LYS A 54 16.78 -13.57 -9.94
N ILE A 55 16.04 -13.99 -8.91
CA ILE A 55 14.62 -13.68 -8.81
C ILE A 55 14.44 -12.53 -7.80
N PRO A 56 14.02 -11.34 -8.26
CA PRO A 56 13.75 -10.22 -7.37
C PRO A 56 12.37 -10.37 -6.71
N GLY A 57 12.26 -9.90 -5.48
CA GLY A 57 11.02 -9.69 -4.75
C GLY A 57 10.96 -8.26 -4.20
N GLU A 58 9.78 -7.66 -4.26
CA GLU A 58 9.53 -6.33 -3.72
C GLU A 58 8.13 -6.29 -3.12
N PHE A 59 8.01 -5.55 -2.02
CA PHE A 59 6.74 -5.23 -1.40
C PHE A 59 6.78 -3.81 -0.85
N ALA A 60 5.75 -3.01 -1.14
CA ALA A 60 5.57 -1.67 -0.61
C ALA A 60 4.29 -1.62 0.21
N TRP A 61 4.43 -1.40 1.50
CA TRP A 61 3.32 -1.07 2.38
C TRP A 61 3.10 0.45 2.36
N VAL A 62 1.84 0.85 2.19
CA VAL A 62 1.42 2.25 2.15
C VAL A 62 0.17 2.42 3.00
N ASN A 63 0.17 3.41 3.88
CA ASN A 63 -0.98 3.80 4.67
C ASN A 63 -1.22 5.31 4.53
N ASP A 64 -2.31 5.65 3.84
CA ASP A 64 -2.77 7.03 3.68
C ASP A 64 -3.93 7.32 4.61
N TYR A 65 -3.80 8.35 5.45
CA TYR A 65 -4.85 8.78 6.36
C TYR A 65 -4.83 10.29 6.55
N ALA A 66 -5.91 10.83 7.11
CA ALA A 66 -5.97 12.25 7.42
C ALA A 66 -6.58 12.50 8.80
N ILE A 67 -6.16 13.59 9.41
CA ILE A 67 -6.73 14.10 10.66
C ILE A 67 -7.30 15.48 10.35
N PHE A 68 -8.52 15.76 10.82
CA PHE A 68 -9.13 17.07 10.65
C PHE A 68 -9.67 17.62 11.96
N VAL A 69 -9.74 18.95 12.03
CA VAL A 69 -10.35 19.70 13.12
C VAL A 69 -11.33 20.71 12.52
N GLY A 70 -12.55 20.77 13.05
CA GLY A 70 -13.62 21.66 12.59
C GLY A 70 -14.81 20.90 12.01
N ASP A 71 -15.57 21.56 11.14
CA ASP A 71 -16.83 21.02 10.63
C ASP A 71 -16.64 20.01 9.51
N LYS A 72 -17.21 18.81 9.66
CA LYS A 72 -17.16 17.77 8.61
C LYS A 72 -17.80 18.21 7.28
N GLU A 73 -18.77 19.11 7.33
CA GLU A 73 -19.48 19.65 6.16
C GLU A 73 -18.57 20.51 5.27
N ALA A 74 -17.45 20.99 5.83
CA ALA A 74 -16.40 21.70 5.09
C ALA A 74 -15.48 20.76 4.30
N LEU A 75 -15.48 19.46 4.58
CA LEU A 75 -14.69 18.46 3.84
C LEU A 75 -15.42 18.03 2.57
N ASP A 76 -14.65 17.71 1.54
CA ASP A 76 -15.17 16.98 0.38
C ASP A 76 -15.24 15.46 0.65
N LYS A 77 -15.82 14.70 -0.30
CA LYS A 77 -16.00 13.25 -0.16
C LYS A 77 -14.66 12.49 -0.05
N ASN A 78 -13.62 12.92 -0.76
CA ASN A 78 -12.32 12.25 -0.76
C ASN A 78 -11.56 12.53 0.55
N GLN A 79 -11.61 13.78 1.02
CA GLN A 79 -11.05 14.18 2.29
C GLN A 79 -11.75 13.48 3.46
N LEU A 80 -13.08 13.36 3.39
CA LEU A 80 -13.84 12.60 4.37
C LEU A 80 -13.49 11.10 4.33
N ALA A 81 -13.25 10.53 3.15
CA ALA A 81 -12.81 9.14 3.01
C ALA A 81 -11.40 8.93 3.61
N LEU A 82 -10.47 9.86 3.39
CA LEU A 82 -9.14 9.83 4.01
C LEU A 82 -9.19 10.03 5.53
N ALA A 83 -10.06 10.92 6.01
CA ALA A 83 -10.27 11.15 7.43
C ALA A 83 -10.92 9.97 8.17
N LYS A 84 -11.63 9.10 7.44
CA LYS A 84 -12.17 7.83 7.99
C LYS A 84 -11.10 6.74 8.11
N ARG A 85 -9.99 6.84 7.38
CA ARG A 85 -8.86 5.91 7.52
C ARG A 85 -8.11 6.21 8.81
N LYS A 86 -7.57 5.18 9.44
CA LYS A 86 -6.80 5.29 10.68
C LYS A 86 -5.31 5.14 10.38
N ALA A 87 -4.48 5.77 11.20
CA ALA A 87 -3.07 5.42 11.26
C ALA A 87 -2.95 3.93 11.57
N MET A 88 -2.31 3.18 10.67
CA MET A 88 -2.04 1.76 10.86
C MET A 88 -0.62 1.62 11.42
N PRO A 89 -0.40 0.72 12.39
CA PRO A 89 0.94 0.43 12.84
C PRO A 89 1.76 -0.12 11.66
N LEU A 90 3.05 0.21 11.67
CA LEU A 90 3.97 -0.32 10.67
C LEU A 90 3.97 -1.86 10.74
N PRO A 91 3.89 -2.58 9.61
CA PRO A 91 4.03 -4.03 9.60
C PRO A 91 5.38 -4.44 10.20
N SER A 92 5.40 -5.58 10.89
CA SER A 92 6.65 -6.11 11.42
C SER A 92 7.62 -6.45 10.29
N ALA A 93 8.92 -6.48 10.60
CA ALA A 93 9.95 -6.91 9.64
C ALA A 93 9.67 -8.31 9.06
N GLN A 94 9.14 -9.22 9.88
CA GLN A 94 8.73 -10.56 9.44
C GLN A 94 7.54 -10.52 8.48
N GLY A 95 6.54 -9.66 8.74
CA GLY A 95 5.41 -9.46 7.84
C GLY A 95 5.86 -8.93 6.48
N LEU A 96 6.70 -7.90 6.47
CA LEU A 96 7.30 -7.36 5.24
C LEU A 96 8.11 -8.42 4.49
N PHE A 97 8.88 -9.24 5.22
CA PHE A 97 9.66 -10.34 4.66
C PHE A 97 8.77 -11.37 3.96
N ILE A 98 7.71 -11.82 4.62
CA ILE A 98 6.75 -12.75 4.02
C ILE A 98 6.13 -12.16 2.75
N GLU A 99 5.71 -10.89 2.79
CA GLU A 99 5.06 -10.26 1.64
C GLU A 99 5.98 -10.15 0.40
N PHE A 100 7.25 -9.72 0.56
CA PHE A 100 8.13 -9.63 -0.60
C PHE A 100 8.62 -11.00 -1.10
N THR A 101 8.63 -12.03 -0.24
CA THR A 101 9.07 -13.39 -0.61
C THR A 101 7.99 -14.23 -1.28
N LYS A 102 6.69 -13.96 -1.07
CA LYS A 102 5.57 -14.63 -1.76
C LYS A 102 5.76 -14.75 -3.29
N PRO A 103 6.02 -13.65 -4.04
CA PRO A 103 6.24 -13.74 -5.48
C PRO A 103 7.55 -14.45 -5.84
N MET A 104 8.58 -14.39 -4.98
CA MET A 104 9.84 -15.10 -5.21
C MET A 104 9.66 -16.60 -5.10
N TYR A 105 8.93 -17.06 -4.08
CA TYR A 105 8.64 -18.47 -3.84
C TYR A 105 7.89 -19.11 -5.00
N SER A 106 6.84 -18.45 -5.51
CA SER A 106 6.05 -18.97 -6.64
C SER A 106 6.89 -19.09 -7.92
N ARG A 107 7.71 -18.07 -8.23
CA ARG A 107 8.63 -18.06 -9.37
C ARG A 107 9.70 -19.15 -9.24
N LEU A 108 10.32 -19.27 -8.05
CA LEU A 108 11.31 -20.31 -7.75
C LEU A 108 10.71 -21.70 -7.99
N THR A 109 9.56 -21.97 -7.40
CA THR A 109 8.90 -23.30 -7.47
C THR A 109 8.53 -23.66 -8.90
N ALA A 110 7.95 -22.71 -9.65
CA ALA A 110 7.62 -22.91 -11.06
C ALA A 110 8.89 -23.19 -11.90
N LYS A 111 9.99 -22.48 -11.60
CA LYS A 111 11.26 -22.65 -12.30
C LYS A 111 11.89 -24.01 -12.01
N LEU A 112 12.02 -24.39 -10.74
CA LEU A 112 12.61 -25.68 -10.34
C LEU A 112 11.84 -26.84 -10.98
N ARG A 113 10.52 -26.82 -10.91
CA ARG A 113 9.66 -27.82 -11.56
C ARG A 113 9.90 -27.91 -13.07
N ARG A 114 10.01 -26.77 -13.76
CA ARG A 114 10.31 -26.74 -15.21
C ARG A 114 11.73 -27.22 -15.51
N PHE A 115 12.69 -26.92 -14.65
CA PHE A 115 14.06 -27.39 -14.80
C PHE A 115 14.10 -28.91 -14.70
N PHE A 116 13.64 -29.47 -13.58
CA PHE A 116 13.71 -30.92 -13.34
C PHE A 116 12.84 -31.74 -14.28
N LYS A 117 11.69 -31.22 -14.75
CA LYS A 117 10.88 -31.90 -15.79
C LYS A 117 11.62 -32.09 -17.12
N ARG A 118 12.61 -31.23 -17.43
CA ARG A 118 13.40 -31.32 -18.68
C ARG A 118 14.71 -32.06 -18.50
N TYR A 119 15.15 -32.25 -17.25
CA TYR A 119 16.48 -32.76 -16.91
C TYR A 119 16.44 -34.18 -16.33
N GLY A 120 15.30 -34.60 -15.76
CA GLY A 120 15.00 -35.99 -15.43
C GLY A 120 14.19 -36.63 -16.55
#